data_AF-A0A937JF66-F1
#
_entry.id   AF-A0A937JF66-F1
#
_cell.length_a   1.000
_cell.length_b   1.000
_cell.length_c   1.000
_cell.angle_alpha   90.00
_cell.angle_beta   90.00
_cell.angle_gamma   90.00
#
_symmetry.space_group_name_H-M   'P 1'
#
loop_
_entity.id
_entity.type
_entity.pdbx_description
1 polymer ?
#
loop_
_entity_poly.entity_id
_entity_poly.type
_entity_poly.pdbx_seq_one_letter_code
_entity_poly.pdbx_strand_id
1 'polypeptide(L)'
;MSEIELLTSMQSNRAIFVNYVLVQTLMAAVIVYVAYMFRTLPTVVKAAAMVGSVISILLVTFFATGTQTVFYASATTMSEMAGNGSEVATSFMNSVGLPVGDPVSQPGWMTILSVIQVIINLVVTIYIFLLAKWGDE
;
A
#
# COMPACT_ATOMS: atom_id res chain seq x y z
N MET A 1 -1.15 -15.50 22.23
CA MET A 1 -0.92 -14.05 22.10
C MET A 1 -1.86 -13.38 23.08
N SER A 2 -1.35 -12.50 23.94
CA SER A 2 -2.19 -11.72 24.87
C SER A 2 -2.86 -10.54 24.15
N GLU A 3 -3.92 -9.98 24.73
CA GLU A 3 -4.61 -8.79 24.18
C GLU A 3 -3.65 -7.61 23.95
N ILE A 4 -2.70 -7.43 24.89
CA ILE A 4 -1.68 -6.38 24.85
C ILE A 4 -0.69 -6.62 23.70
N GLU A 5 -0.29 -7.86 23.45
CA GLU A 5 0.54 -8.22 22.30
C GLU A 5 -0.19 -7.97 20.98
N LEU A 6 -1.49 -8.28 20.91
CA LEU A 6 -2.30 -8.05 19.71
C LEU A 6 -2.50 -6.55 19.43
N LEU A 7 -2.78 -5.75 20.45
CA LEU A 7 -2.83 -4.27 20.39
C LEU A 7 -1.52 -3.70 19.85
N THR A 8 -0.40 -4.15 20.40
CA THR A 8 0.94 -3.72 19.98
C THR A 8 1.20 -4.08 18.53
N SER A 9 0.83 -5.30 18.13
CA SER A 9 0.95 -5.77 16.75
C SER A 9 0.08 -4.95 15.78
N MET A 10 -1.17 -4.65 16.14
CA MET A 10 -2.07 -3.83 15.33
C MET A 10 -1.56 -2.40 15.15
N GLN A 11 -1.05 -1.77 16.20
CA GLN A 11 -0.45 -0.43 16.10
C GLN A 11 0.79 -0.44 15.19
N SER A 12 1.65 -1.45 15.32
CA SER A 12 2.83 -1.62 14.47
C SER A 12 2.43 -1.82 13.00
N ASN A 13 1.48 -2.71 12.71
CA ASN A 13 0.97 -2.96 11.35
C ASN A 13 0.34 -1.71 10.73
N ARG A 14 -0.42 -0.93 11.51
CA ARG A 14 -0.99 0.33 11.04
C ARG A 14 0.09 1.37 10.71
N ALA A 15 1.12 1.50 11.56
CA ALA A 15 2.23 2.41 11.31
C ALA A 15 3.00 2.01 10.04
N ILE A 16 3.25 0.71 9.86
CA ILE A 16 3.85 0.14 8.65
C ILE A 16 2.99 0.52 7.43
N PHE A 17 1.68 0.28 7.48
CA PHE A 17 0.76 0.61 6.40
C PHE A 17 0.79 2.10 6.01
N VAL A 18 0.75 3.02 6.98
CA VAL A 18 0.82 4.47 6.72
C VAL A 18 2.13 4.86 6.04
N ASN A 19 3.26 4.31 6.50
CA ASN A 19 4.55 4.52 5.86
C ASN A 19 4.54 4.01 4.41
N TYR A 20 3.90 2.88 4.13
CA TYR A 20 3.79 2.37 2.76
C TYR A 20 2.94 3.23 1.85
N VAL A 21 1.83 3.81 2.35
CA VAL A 21 1.03 4.75 1.54
C VAL A 21 1.86 5.98 1.15
N LEU A 22 2.67 6.50 2.09
CA LEU A 22 3.60 7.59 1.79
C LEU A 22 4.69 7.17 0.79
N VAL A 23 5.31 6.01 0.99
CA VAL A 23 6.33 5.47 0.08
C VAL A 23 5.76 5.25 -1.32
N GLN A 24 4.56 4.71 -1.44
CA GLN A 24 3.91 4.46 -2.73
C GLN A 24 3.60 5.78 -3.46
N THR A 25 3.20 6.81 -2.73
CA THR A 25 2.96 8.15 -3.28
C THR A 25 4.27 8.80 -3.75
N LEU A 26 5.33 8.73 -2.94
CA LEU A 26 6.65 9.25 -3.30
C LEU A 26 7.31 8.48 -4.45
N MET A 27 7.07 7.17 -4.55
CA MET A 27 7.60 6.31 -5.60
C MET A 27 7.16 6.79 -6.99
N ALA A 28 5.92 7.26 -7.14
CA ALA A 28 5.45 7.81 -8.41
C ALA A 28 6.29 9.04 -8.85
N ALA A 29 6.60 9.94 -7.91
CA ALA A 29 7.45 11.11 -8.18
C ALA A 29 8.90 10.69 -8.53
N VAL A 30 9.45 9.71 -7.80
CA VAL A 30 10.79 9.18 -8.08
C VAL A 30 10.86 8.54 -9.46
N ILE A 31 9.85 7.77 -9.86
CA ILE A 31 9.78 7.13 -11.17
C ILE A 31 9.77 8.18 -12.30
N VAL A 32 8.97 9.24 -12.15
CA VAL A 32 8.95 10.37 -13.10
C VAL A 32 10.31 11.05 -13.17
N TYR A 33 10.95 11.30 -12.02
CA TYR A 33 12.29 11.89 -11.96
C TYR A 33 13.34 11.02 -12.66
N VAL A 34 13.35 9.71 -12.40
CA VAL A 34 14.27 8.77 -13.06
C VAL A 34 14.03 8.75 -14.57
N ALA A 35 12.77 8.69 -15.01
CA ALA A 35 12.43 8.73 -16.43
C ALA A 35 12.95 10.02 -17.10
N TYR A 36 12.80 11.16 -16.43
CA TYR A 36 13.33 12.44 -16.90
C TYR A 36 14.85 12.46 -16.99
N MET A 37 15.55 11.94 -15.98
CA MET A 37 17.02 11.85 -15.97
C MET A 37 17.56 10.94 -17.08
N PHE A 38 16.81 9.90 -17.42
CA PHE A 38 17.22 8.89 -18.40
C PHE A 38 16.80 9.25 -19.84
N ARG A 39 16.11 10.39 -20.05
CA ARG A 39 15.46 10.73 -21.32
C ARG A 39 16.41 10.75 -22.53
N THR A 40 17.64 11.21 -22.33
CA THR A 40 18.68 11.35 -23.37
C THR A 40 19.47 10.06 -23.61
N LEU A 41 19.27 9.03 -22.79
CA LEU A 41 19.99 7.76 -22.89
C LEU A 41 19.41 6.88 -24.01
N PRO A 42 20.20 5.90 -24.50
CA PRO A 42 19.75 4.93 -25.49
C PRO A 42 18.49 4.19 -25.01
N THR A 43 17.60 3.84 -25.96
CA THR A 43 16.33 3.16 -25.68
C THR A 43 16.49 1.89 -24.85
N VAL A 44 17.59 1.13 -25.05
CA VAL A 44 17.89 -0.07 -24.26
C VAL A 44 18.03 0.25 -22.77
N VAL A 45 18.71 1.34 -22.43
CA VAL A 45 18.92 1.76 -21.03
C VAL A 45 17.62 2.25 -20.42
N LYS A 46 16.82 3.02 -21.17
CA LYS A 46 15.49 3.46 -20.75
C LYS A 46 14.55 2.28 -20.50
N ALA A 47 14.57 1.27 -21.38
CA ALA A 47 13.78 0.06 -21.23
C ALA A 47 14.20 -0.76 -20.00
N ALA A 48 15.50 -0.89 -19.73
CA ALA A 48 15.98 -1.56 -18.52
C ALA A 48 15.53 -0.83 -17.23
N ALA A 49 15.65 0.50 -17.19
CA ALA A 49 15.17 1.31 -16.08
C ALA A 49 13.64 1.19 -15.89
N MET A 50 12.87 1.23 -16.97
CA MET A 50 11.43 1.03 -16.97
C MET A 50 11.05 -0.32 -16.35
N VAL A 51 11.70 -1.43 -16.77
CA VAL A 51 11.43 -2.76 -16.22
C VAL A 51 11.72 -2.78 -14.71
N GLY A 52 12.83 -2.18 -14.27
CA GLY A 52 13.14 -2.04 -12.85
C GLY A 52 12.07 -1.27 -12.07
N SER A 53 11.56 -0.18 -12.63
CA SER A 53 10.46 0.60 -12.04
C SER A 53 9.16 -0.20 -11.97
N VAL A 54 8.81 -0.95 -13.01
CA VAL A 54 7.62 -1.83 -13.02
C VAL A 54 7.72 -2.90 -11.93
N ILE A 55 8.87 -3.57 -11.80
CA ILE A 55 9.10 -4.57 -10.73
C ILE A 55 8.93 -3.92 -9.35
N SER A 56 9.47 -2.72 -9.16
CA SER A 56 9.37 -1.98 -7.90
C SER A 56 7.92 -1.65 -7.55
N ILE A 57 7.12 -1.18 -8.53
CA ILE A 57 5.68 -0.93 -8.36
C ILE A 57 4.96 -2.19 -7.88
N LEU A 58 5.22 -3.33 -8.53
CA LEU A 58 4.58 -4.60 -8.20
C LEU A 58 4.96 -5.08 -6.80
N LEU A 59 6.25 -5.02 -6.43
CA LEU A 59 6.72 -5.43 -5.10
C LEU A 59 6.08 -4.60 -3.99
N VAL A 60 6.03 -3.27 -4.13
CA VAL A 60 5.37 -2.39 -3.16
C VAL A 60 3.89 -2.71 -3.06
N THR A 61 3.23 -2.98 -4.17
CA THR A 61 1.80 -3.34 -4.22
C THR A 61 1.51 -4.64 -3.48
N PHE A 62 2.28 -5.70 -3.75
CA PHE A 62 2.11 -6.98 -3.06
C PHE A 62 2.40 -6.87 -1.58
N PHE A 63 3.45 -6.13 -1.20
CA PHE A 63 3.77 -5.92 0.20
C PHE A 63 2.65 -5.17 0.93
N ALA A 64 2.17 -4.05 0.37
CA ALA A 64 1.07 -3.28 0.94
C ALA A 64 -0.21 -4.11 1.09
N THR A 65 -0.51 -4.97 0.11
CA THR A 65 -1.65 -5.91 0.17
C THR A 65 -1.46 -6.91 1.30
N GLY A 66 -0.27 -7.52 1.43
CA GLY A 66 0.04 -8.44 2.52
C GLY A 66 -0.10 -7.80 3.90
N THR A 67 0.43 -6.59 4.09
CA THR A 67 0.29 -5.85 5.35
C THR A 67 -1.18 -5.54 5.67
N GLN A 68 -1.97 -5.13 4.68
CA GLN A 68 -3.41 -4.89 4.87
C GLN A 68 -4.13 -6.16 5.31
N THR A 69 -3.87 -7.29 4.67
CA THR A 69 -4.45 -8.59 5.03
C THR A 69 -4.15 -8.95 6.49
N VAL A 70 -2.90 -8.81 6.93
CA VAL A 70 -2.52 -9.08 8.33
C VAL A 70 -3.20 -8.11 9.28
N PHE A 71 -3.28 -6.82 8.94
CA PHE A 71 -3.97 -5.83 9.76
C PHE A 71 -5.46 -6.19 9.97
N TYR A 72 -6.19 -6.51 8.90
CA TYR A 72 -7.61 -6.87 8.99
C TYR A 72 -7.84 -8.20 9.72
N ALA A 73 -6.93 -9.18 9.58
CA ALA A 73 -6.97 -10.40 10.36
C ALA A 73 -6.80 -10.12 11.86
N SER A 74 -5.79 -9.32 12.24
CA SER A 74 -5.58 -8.92 13.64
C SER A 74 -6.75 -8.10 14.19
N ALA A 75 -7.32 -7.21 13.38
CA ALA A 75 -8.50 -6.43 13.76
C ALA A 75 -9.75 -7.30 13.96
N THR A 76 -9.93 -8.34 13.14
CA THR A 76 -11.01 -9.31 13.31
C THR A 76 -10.85 -10.09 14.61
N THR A 77 -9.65 -10.59 14.91
CA THR A 77 -9.39 -11.25 16.20
C THR A 77 -9.65 -10.31 17.38
N MET A 78 -9.31 -9.03 17.27
CA MET A 78 -9.63 -8.02 18.30
C MET A 78 -11.13 -7.80 18.46
N SER A 79 -11.87 -7.74 17.35
CA SER A 79 -13.33 -7.64 17.34
C SER A 79 -13.99 -8.82 18.04
N GLU A 80 -13.52 -10.04 17.78
CA GLU A 80 -14.03 -11.26 18.40
C GLU A 80 -13.76 -11.27 19.92
N MET A 81 -12.58 -10.85 20.37
CA MET A 81 -12.27 -10.72 21.80
C MET A 81 -13.17 -9.70 22.48
N ALA A 82 -13.45 -8.56 21.83
CA ALA A 82 -14.38 -7.57 22.33
C ALA A 82 -15.80 -8.14 22.44
N GLY A 83 -16.26 -8.88 21.41
CA GLY A 83 -17.56 -9.59 21.44
C GLY A 83 -17.67 -10.65 22.53
N ASN A 84 -16.54 -11.26 22.92
CA ASN A 84 -16.45 -12.24 24.00
C ASN A 84 -16.28 -11.62 25.41
N GLY A 85 -16.38 -10.29 25.54
CA GLY A 85 -16.41 -9.60 26.83
C GLY A 85 -15.09 -8.96 27.28
N SER A 86 -14.08 -8.85 26.41
CA SER A 86 -12.86 -8.09 26.73
C SER A 86 -13.14 -6.59 26.75
N GLU A 87 -13.02 -5.97 27.92
CA GLU A 87 -13.18 -4.52 28.10
C GLU A 87 -12.10 -3.72 27.36
N VAL A 88 -10.86 -4.21 27.37
CA VAL A 88 -9.71 -3.55 26.72
C VAL A 88 -9.89 -3.57 25.20
N ALA A 89 -10.27 -4.72 24.64
CA ALA A 89 -10.56 -4.83 23.21
C ALA A 89 -11.77 -3.96 22.81
N THR A 90 -12.84 -3.98 23.62
CA THR A 90 -14.04 -3.16 23.37
C THR A 90 -13.71 -1.67 23.36
N SER A 91 -12.97 -1.19 24.35
CA SER A 91 -12.51 0.20 24.44
C SER A 91 -11.67 0.59 23.23
N PHE A 92 -10.74 -0.27 22.83
CA PHE A 92 -9.91 -0.03 21.66
C PHE A 92 -10.74 0.04 20.37
N MET A 93 -11.57 -0.96 20.09
CA MET A 93 -12.40 -1.04 18.88
C MET A 93 -13.31 0.19 18.75
N ASN A 94 -13.96 0.59 19.86
CA ASN A 94 -14.76 1.81 19.90
C ASN A 94 -13.93 3.08 19.65
N SER A 95 -12.70 3.15 20.19
CA SER A 95 -11.82 4.31 20.00
C SER A 95 -11.37 4.51 18.55
N VAL A 96 -11.26 3.43 17.78
CA VAL A 96 -10.87 3.46 16.36
C VAL A 96 -12.06 3.34 15.39
N GLY A 97 -13.28 3.29 15.92
CA GLY A 97 -14.51 3.20 15.12
C GLY A 97 -14.67 1.89 14.35
N LEU A 98 -14.11 0.79 14.86
CA LEU A 98 -14.24 -0.54 14.27
C LEU A 98 -15.35 -1.35 14.97
N PRO A 99 -16.03 -2.27 14.26
CA PRO A 99 -17.14 -3.02 14.83
C PRO A 99 -16.68 -3.95 15.95
N VAL A 100 -17.58 -4.26 16.89
CA VAL A 100 -17.35 -5.18 18.01
C VAL A 100 -18.15 -6.46 17.77
N GLY A 101 -17.49 -7.61 17.83
CA GLY A 101 -18.10 -8.92 17.61
C GLY A 101 -18.27 -9.32 16.14
N ASP A 102 -18.14 -8.37 15.20
CA ASP A 102 -18.23 -8.64 13.76
C ASP A 102 -16.86 -8.63 13.06
N PRO A 103 -16.68 -9.40 11.97
CA PRO A 103 -15.44 -9.38 11.19
C PRO A 103 -15.07 -7.99 10.67
N VAL A 104 -13.79 -7.64 10.74
CA VAL A 104 -13.27 -6.39 10.21
C VAL A 104 -12.68 -6.63 8.83
N SER A 105 -13.33 -6.12 7.79
CA SER A 105 -12.90 -6.28 6.40
C SER A 105 -12.43 -4.97 5.77
N GLN A 106 -11.59 -5.08 4.74
CA GLN A 106 -11.24 -3.96 3.90
C GLN A 106 -12.49 -3.39 3.20
N PRO A 107 -12.67 -2.05 3.16
CA PRO A 107 -13.73 -1.45 2.35
C PRO A 107 -13.53 -1.74 0.86
N GLY A 108 -14.58 -2.19 0.17
CA GLY A 108 -14.48 -2.58 -1.24
C GLY A 108 -14.02 -1.47 -2.18
N TRP A 109 -14.37 -0.21 -1.89
CA TRP A 109 -13.90 0.95 -2.67
C TRP A 109 -12.38 1.09 -2.61
N MET A 110 -11.74 0.74 -1.49
CA MET A 110 -10.30 0.84 -1.32
C MET A 110 -9.57 -0.18 -2.19
N THR A 111 -10.11 -1.40 -2.29
CA THR A 111 -9.60 -2.43 -3.18
C THR A 111 -9.69 -2.00 -4.65
N ILE A 112 -10.85 -1.47 -5.06
CA ILE A 112 -11.08 -1.01 -6.43
C ILE A 112 -10.11 0.12 -6.80
N LEU A 113 -10.02 1.15 -5.96
CA LEU A 113 -9.11 2.28 -6.19
C LEU A 113 -7.65 1.83 -6.23
N SER A 114 -7.25 0.88 -5.37
CA SER A 114 -5.89 0.35 -5.36
C SER A 114 -5.53 -0.34 -6.68
N VAL A 115 -6.43 -1.16 -7.22
CA VAL A 115 -6.23 -1.82 -8.52
C VAL A 115 -6.12 -0.81 -9.65
N ILE A 116 -7.03 0.18 -9.69
CA ILE A 116 -7.00 1.25 -10.69
C ILE A 116 -5.68 2.02 -10.62
N GLN A 117 -5.24 2.38 -9.41
CA GLN A 117 -3.98 3.09 -9.20
C GLN A 117 -2.76 2.30 -9.69
N VAL A 118 -2.72 0.99 -9.45
CA VAL A 118 -1.64 0.12 -9.95
C VAL A 118 -1.61 0.13 -11.47
N ILE A 119 -2.76 -0.03 -12.13
CA ILE A 119 -2.85 0.00 -13.59
C ILE A 119 -2.37 1.35 -14.14
N ILE A 120 -2.84 2.46 -13.56
CA ILE A 120 -2.40 3.81 -13.96
C ILE A 120 -0.88 3.95 -13.82
N ASN A 121 -0.31 3.54 -12.69
CA ASN A 121 1.14 3.62 -12.47
C ASN A 121 1.92 2.81 -13.48
N LEU A 122 1.47 1.60 -13.82
CA LEU A 122 2.13 0.75 -14.82
C LEU A 122 2.09 1.39 -16.21
N VAL A 123 0.91 1.84 -16.65
CA VAL A 123 0.71 2.47 -17.97
C VAL A 123 1.52 3.76 -18.08
N VAL A 124 1.45 4.62 -17.06
CA VAL A 124 2.20 5.87 -17.02
C VAL A 124 3.70 5.60 -17.03
N THR A 125 4.18 4.60 -16.27
CA THR A 125 5.61 4.23 -16.25
C THR A 125 6.11 3.81 -17.63
N ILE A 126 5.38 2.96 -18.34
CA ILE A 126 5.77 2.55 -19.69
C ILE A 126 5.79 3.77 -20.62
N TYR A 127 4.76 4.62 -20.54
CA TYR A 127 4.64 5.81 -21.37
C TYR A 127 5.80 6.79 -21.14
N ILE A 128 6.09 7.16 -19.89
CA ILE A 128 7.13 8.18 -19.59
C ILE A 128 8.55 7.74 -19.95
N PHE A 129 8.86 6.45 -19.86
CA PHE A 129 10.19 5.95 -20.21
C PHE A 129 10.40 5.79 -21.72
N LEU A 130 9.38 5.35 -22.46
CA LEU A 130 9.55 4.95 -23.86
C LEU A 130 8.92 5.89 -24.88
N LEU A 131 7.82 6.57 -24.52
CA LEU A 131 6.96 7.28 -25.47
C LEU A 131 6.87 8.78 -25.22
N ALA A 132 7.09 9.22 -23.97
CA ALA A 132 7.00 10.63 -23.62
C ALA A 132 8.06 11.44 -24.38
N LYS A 133 7.56 12.44 -25.11
CA LYS A 133 8.38 13.52 -25.64
C LYS A 133 8.53 14.55 -24.52
N TRP A 134 9.62 14.42 -23.79
CA TRP A 134 10.09 15.48 -22.90
C TRP A 134 10.45 16.65 -23.81
N GLY A 135 9.74 17.78 -23.66
CA GLY A 135 9.82 18.91 -24.61
C GLY A 135 11.25 19.26 -25.00
N ASP A 136 11.43 19.55 -26.29
CA ASP A 136 12.72 19.82 -26.89
C ASP A 136 13.36 21.07 -26.24
N GLU A 137 14.54 20.89 -25.65
CA GLU A 137 15.63 21.87 -25.69
C GLU A 137 16.70 21.33 -26.64
#